data_AF-A0AA92DB11-F1
#
_entry.id   AF-A0AA92DB11-F1
#
_cell.length_a   1.000
_cell.length_b   1.000
_cell.length_c   1.000
_cell.angle_alpha   90.00
_cell.angle_beta   90.00
_cell.angle_gamma   90.00
#
_symmetry.space_group_name_H-M   'P 1'
#
loop_
_entity.id
_entity.type
_entity.pdbx_description
1 polymer ?
#
loop_
_entity_poly.entity_id
_entity_poly.type
_entity_poly.pdbx_seq_one_letter_code
_entity_poly.pdbx_strand_id
1 'polypeptide(L)'
;MVSVAAFSPMGGNHGSGGMGEAGRGVVTGKYFNFKPMPPPADILGNPLVVPNLPTHKLPKETFGSRVKRFLARMNLGSQSAETRMRWKLHDMIQATMASLSPAVTLVAEKRAPAKSRKLSVPVVIVRHPYHLRHVFEMLPTIPDALAAERRFLELLMTRALKRYGEQMTLIKGSAFSFEHEAREYFFAGFRLEKQIKKVNSPDERFAALQAIHTSYFHGRNYYYFALLRREKLAPDNKLFMLYARAVYFMARIDWNGELLDKPNPRMLPRRDDMMFFVERDKSVVTRYRTDQDFQRQVKSVLEAFPAS
;
A
#
# COMPACT_ATOMS: atom_id res chain seq x y z
N MET A 1 -19.77 -64.98 19.98
CA MET A 1 -19.71 -63.74 19.18
C MET A 1 -19.43 -62.61 20.13
N VAL A 2 -18.18 -62.16 20.21
CA VAL A 2 -17.73 -61.20 21.23
C VAL A 2 -17.05 -60.04 20.53
N SER A 3 -17.52 -58.84 20.86
CA SER A 3 -17.29 -57.60 20.14
C SER A 3 -16.06 -56.85 20.67
N VAL A 4 -15.26 -56.41 19.70
CA VAL A 4 -14.29 -55.30 19.64
C VAL A 4 -13.71 -54.77 20.96
N ALA A 5 -12.42 -55.07 21.17
CA ALA A 5 -11.54 -54.33 22.06
C ALA A 5 -10.43 -53.61 21.26
N ALA A 6 -10.22 -52.35 21.63
CA ALA A 6 -8.97 -51.58 21.71
C ALA A 6 -7.81 -51.91 20.75
N PHE A 7 -7.28 -50.87 20.10
CA PHE A 7 -5.85 -50.78 19.79
C PHE A 7 -5.31 -49.38 20.07
N SER A 8 -4.29 -49.34 20.91
CA SER A 8 -3.45 -48.18 21.22
C SER A 8 -2.22 -48.16 20.26
N PRO A 9 -1.13 -47.41 20.53
CA PRO A 9 -0.49 -46.54 19.55
C PRO A 9 0.83 -47.11 19.01
N MET A 10 1.36 -46.54 17.94
CA MET A 10 2.77 -46.49 17.50
C MET A 10 2.75 -46.06 16.03
N GLY A 11 3.51 -45.10 15.55
CA GLY A 11 4.97 -44.95 15.66
C GLY A 11 5.50 -44.91 14.23
N GLY A 12 6.48 -44.07 13.92
CA GLY A 12 7.14 -44.13 12.60
C GLY A 12 7.67 -42.80 12.10
N ASN A 13 8.94 -42.58 12.38
CA ASN A 13 9.79 -41.52 11.85
C ASN A 13 10.23 -41.85 10.40
N HIS A 14 10.73 -40.82 9.70
CA HIS A 14 11.57 -40.84 8.49
C HIS A 14 10.94 -40.87 7.09
N GLY A 15 11.48 -39.98 6.24
CA GLY A 15 11.96 -40.42 4.93
C GLY A 15 11.52 -39.58 3.73
N SER A 16 12.43 -38.71 3.29
CA SER A 16 12.61 -38.18 1.93
C SER A 16 12.05 -39.00 0.76
N GLY A 17 11.63 -38.31 -0.31
CA GLY A 17 11.63 -38.87 -1.66
C GLY A 17 10.66 -38.17 -2.59
N GLY A 18 11.19 -37.44 -3.57
CA GLY A 18 10.41 -36.78 -4.61
C GLY A 18 9.97 -37.72 -5.75
N MET A 19 9.22 -37.08 -6.65
CA MET A 19 8.85 -37.45 -8.02
C MET A 19 7.75 -38.51 -8.22
N GLY A 20 6.53 -37.99 -8.46
CA GLY A 20 5.97 -38.02 -9.82
C GLY A 20 4.88 -39.05 -10.08
N GLU A 21 3.62 -38.61 -10.03
CA GLU A 21 2.60 -39.13 -10.94
C GLU A 21 1.52 -38.09 -11.25
N ALA A 22 1.04 -38.15 -12.48
CA ALA A 22 0.41 -37.07 -13.22
C ALA A 22 -1.05 -36.81 -12.82
N GLY A 23 -1.28 -35.69 -12.15
CA GLY A 23 -2.57 -35.00 -12.15
C GLY A 23 -2.43 -33.74 -13.00
N ARG A 24 -3.06 -33.72 -14.19
CA ARG A 24 -3.18 -32.59 -15.13
C ARG A 24 -2.83 -31.23 -14.50
N GLY A 25 -1.57 -30.86 -14.61
CA GLY A 25 -1.10 -29.53 -14.26
C GLY A 25 -1.75 -28.56 -15.23
N VAL A 26 -2.74 -27.81 -14.75
CA VAL A 26 -3.03 -26.51 -15.35
C VAL A 26 -1.71 -25.75 -15.23
N VAL A 27 -1.04 -25.51 -16.35
CA VAL A 27 0.03 -24.53 -16.43
C VAL A 27 -0.67 -23.21 -16.09
N THR A 28 -0.70 -22.87 -14.79
CA THR A 28 -1.14 -21.56 -14.33
C THR A 28 -0.25 -20.58 -15.06
N GLY A 29 -0.82 -19.85 -16.03
CA GLY A 29 -0.09 -18.83 -16.77
C GLY A 29 0.64 -17.92 -15.80
N LYS A 30 1.85 -17.50 -16.15
CA LYS A 30 2.61 -16.54 -15.33
C LYS A 30 1.79 -15.25 -15.26
N TYR A 31 1.07 -15.04 -14.15
CA TYR A 31 0.30 -13.82 -13.95
C TYR A 31 1.21 -12.70 -13.48
N PHE A 32 1.10 -11.54 -14.11
CA PHE A 32 1.86 -10.37 -13.71
C PHE A 32 1.42 -9.89 -12.32
N ASN A 33 2.37 -9.74 -11.39
CA ASN A 33 2.05 -9.32 -10.02
C ASN A 33 2.08 -7.78 -9.91
N PHE A 34 0.90 -7.17 -10.05
CA PHE A 34 0.70 -5.72 -9.90
C PHE A 34 0.74 -5.22 -8.46
N LYS A 35 0.71 -6.13 -7.47
CA LYS A 35 0.70 -5.77 -6.04
C LYS A 35 1.77 -6.60 -5.32
N PRO A 36 3.06 -6.30 -5.55
CA PRO A 36 4.14 -7.02 -4.87
C PRO A 36 3.97 -6.90 -3.36
N MET A 37 4.22 -8.01 -2.68
CA MET A 37 4.10 -8.11 -1.23
C MET A 37 5.20 -7.30 -0.54
N PRO A 38 4.98 -6.87 0.71
CA PRO A 38 6.06 -6.27 1.51
C PRO A 38 7.26 -7.21 1.66
N PRO A 39 8.43 -6.64 2.02
CA PRO A 39 9.56 -7.44 2.48
C PRO A 39 9.09 -8.44 3.55
N PRO A 40 9.60 -9.68 3.52
CA PRO A 40 9.21 -10.70 4.50
C PRO A 40 9.48 -10.21 5.92
N ALA A 41 8.63 -10.66 6.84
CA ALA A 41 8.62 -10.19 8.23
C ALA A 41 9.97 -10.37 8.95
N ASP A 42 10.75 -11.37 8.55
CA ASP A 42 12.05 -11.71 9.12
C ASP A 42 13.09 -10.59 8.92
N ILE A 43 12.90 -9.77 7.88
CA ILE A 43 13.78 -8.62 7.58
C ILE A 43 13.40 -7.37 8.38
N LEU A 44 12.11 -7.24 8.75
CA LEU A 44 11.55 -6.00 9.32
C LEU A 44 11.49 -6.01 10.85
N GLY A 45 11.71 -7.17 11.48
CA GLY A 45 11.82 -7.30 12.93
C GLY A 45 10.53 -6.94 13.69
N ASN A 46 10.65 -6.04 14.67
CA ASN A 46 9.60 -5.72 15.63
C ASN A 46 8.34 -5.11 14.99
N PRO A 47 7.14 -5.37 15.55
CA PRO A 47 5.91 -4.74 15.10
C PRO A 47 5.94 -3.23 15.32
N LEU A 48 5.39 -2.49 14.35
CA LEU A 48 5.21 -1.06 14.36
C LEU A 48 4.12 -0.68 15.37
N VAL A 49 4.53 -0.33 16.57
CA VAL A 49 3.65 0.15 17.63
C VAL A 49 3.75 1.66 17.75
N VAL A 50 2.62 2.35 17.68
CA VAL A 50 2.56 3.80 17.87
C VAL A 50 2.08 4.10 19.29
N PRO A 51 2.97 4.53 20.21
CA PRO A 51 2.55 4.94 21.53
C PRO A 51 1.72 6.24 21.46
N ASN A 52 0.79 6.40 22.40
CA ASN A 52 -0.02 7.61 22.57
C ASN A 52 -0.84 7.97 21.32
N LEU A 53 -1.64 7.02 20.80
CA LEU A 53 -2.57 7.26 19.70
C LEU A 53 -3.49 8.48 19.99
N PRO A 54 -3.82 9.31 18.98
CA PRO A 54 -4.56 10.56 19.18
C PRO A 54 -6.06 10.33 19.40
N THR A 55 -6.42 9.57 20.43
CA THR A 55 -7.82 9.19 20.75
C THR A 55 -8.73 10.41 20.97
N HIS A 56 -8.19 11.53 21.44
CA HIS A 56 -8.94 12.78 21.65
C HIS A 56 -9.39 13.48 20.35
N LYS A 57 -8.74 13.23 19.21
CA LYS A 57 -9.12 13.80 17.90
C LYS A 57 -10.01 12.88 17.08
N LEU A 58 -10.47 11.78 17.66
CA LEU A 58 -11.28 10.79 16.96
C LEU A 58 -12.62 11.42 16.53
N PRO A 59 -12.96 11.37 15.22
CA PRO A 59 -14.27 11.81 14.74
C PRO A 59 -15.36 10.99 15.45
N LYS A 60 -16.26 11.67 16.18
CA LYS A 60 -17.33 11.01 16.93
C LYS A 60 -18.47 10.64 16.00
N GLU A 61 -18.84 9.36 15.97
CA GLU A 61 -20.09 8.94 15.35
C GLU A 61 -21.30 9.51 16.10
N THR A 62 -22.18 10.22 15.40
CA THR A 62 -23.46 10.71 15.94
C THR A 62 -24.35 9.54 16.34
N PHE A 63 -25.16 9.70 17.39
CA PHE A 63 -26.08 8.64 17.84
C PHE A 63 -27.03 8.17 16.73
N GLY A 64 -27.58 9.12 15.95
CA GLY A 64 -28.43 8.79 14.79
C GLY A 64 -27.71 7.98 13.70
N SER A 65 -26.40 8.16 13.52
CA SER A 65 -25.58 7.34 12.61
C SER A 65 -25.51 5.89 13.10
N ARG A 66 -25.34 5.68 14.41
CA ARG A 66 -25.30 4.34 15.02
C ARG A 66 -26.64 3.61 14.88
N VAL A 67 -27.76 4.31 15.10
CA VAL A 67 -29.11 3.76 14.92
C VAL A 67 -29.37 3.42 13.46
N LYS A 68 -29.04 4.32 12.51
CA LYS A 68 -29.14 4.04 11.07
C LYS A 68 -28.29 2.83 10.66
N ARG A 69 -27.13 2.65 11.27
CA ARG A 69 -26.24 1.49 11.04
C ARG A 69 -26.78 0.19 11.61
N PHE A 70 -27.53 0.26 12.71
CA PHE A 70 -28.23 -0.90 13.26
C PHE A 70 -29.38 -1.32 12.35
N LEU A 71 -30.21 -0.37 11.90
CA LEU A 71 -31.29 -0.61 10.93
C LEU A 71 -30.75 -1.13 9.58
N ALA A 72 -29.61 -0.60 9.14
CA ALA A 72 -28.86 -1.09 7.97
C ALA A 72 -28.63 -2.59 7.99
N ARG A 73 -28.17 -3.08 9.14
CA ARG A 73 -27.78 -4.48 9.32
C ARG A 73 -28.99 -5.41 9.32
N MET A 74 -30.17 -4.87 9.55
CA MET A 74 -31.45 -5.57 9.42
C MET A 74 -32.08 -5.40 8.04
N ASN A 75 -31.35 -4.85 7.06
CA ASN A 75 -31.82 -4.52 5.71
C ASN A 75 -33.03 -3.56 5.69
N LEU A 76 -33.23 -2.79 6.75
CA LEU A 76 -34.31 -1.82 6.86
C LEU A 76 -33.79 -0.42 6.45
N GLY A 77 -34.14 0.00 5.24
CA GLY A 77 -33.94 1.36 4.74
C GLY A 77 -32.87 1.50 3.64
N SER A 78 -33.09 2.45 2.73
CA SER A 78 -32.10 2.89 1.74
C SER A 78 -31.09 3.85 2.39
N GLN A 79 -29.85 3.83 1.90
CA GLN A 79 -28.77 4.63 2.48
C GLN A 79 -28.05 5.39 1.40
N SER A 80 -27.74 6.65 1.69
CA SER A 80 -26.87 7.43 0.82
C SER A 80 -25.47 6.81 0.77
N ALA A 81 -24.84 6.91 -0.41
CA ALA A 81 -23.48 6.44 -0.62
C ALA A 81 -22.49 7.10 0.36
N GLU A 82 -22.71 8.38 0.69
CA GLU A 82 -21.91 9.12 1.66
C GLU A 82 -21.99 8.52 3.07
N THR A 83 -23.18 8.12 3.53
CA THR A 83 -23.36 7.50 4.86
C THR A 83 -22.60 6.18 4.96
N ARG A 84 -22.68 5.35 3.90
CA ARG A 84 -21.94 4.08 3.82
C ARG A 84 -20.43 4.33 3.82
N MET A 85 -19.97 5.35 3.10
CA MET A 85 -18.55 5.73 3.07
C MET A 85 -18.09 6.18 4.46
N ARG A 86 -18.83 7.06 5.13
CA ARG A 86 -18.52 7.51 6.50
C ARG A 86 -18.39 6.33 7.48
N TRP A 87 -19.29 5.36 7.43
CA TRP A 87 -19.18 4.14 8.23
C TRP A 87 -17.94 3.31 7.91
N LYS A 88 -17.63 3.12 6.63
CA LYS A 88 -16.41 2.44 6.20
C LYS A 88 -15.16 3.18 6.70
N LEU A 89 -15.16 4.52 6.69
CA LEU A 89 -14.07 5.33 7.23
C LEU A 89 -13.92 5.11 8.74
N HIS A 90 -15.01 5.13 9.51
CA HIS A 90 -14.95 4.88 10.95
C HIS A 90 -14.43 3.47 11.27
N ASP A 91 -14.86 2.45 10.54
CA ASP A 91 -14.35 1.08 10.71
C ASP A 91 -12.87 1.01 10.37
N MET A 92 -12.44 1.68 9.29
CA MET A 92 -11.03 1.71 8.92
C MET A 92 -10.19 2.45 9.95
N ILE A 93 -10.68 3.57 10.50
CA ILE A 93 -10.02 4.30 11.58
C ILE A 93 -9.84 3.38 12.79
N GLN A 94 -10.91 2.69 13.22
CA GLN A 94 -10.85 1.78 14.37
C GLN A 94 -9.91 0.60 14.12
N ALA A 95 -9.97 -0.03 12.94
CA ALA A 95 -9.09 -1.12 12.56
C ALA A 95 -7.62 -0.69 12.53
N THR A 96 -7.34 0.48 11.94
CA THR A 96 -5.98 1.05 11.87
C THR A 96 -5.46 1.39 13.27
N MET A 97 -6.28 2.01 14.13
CA MET A 97 -5.89 2.31 15.50
C MET A 97 -5.62 1.03 16.29
N ALA A 98 -6.45 0.00 16.13
CA ALA A 98 -6.20 -1.31 16.75
C ALA A 98 -4.87 -1.87 16.25
N SER A 99 -4.67 -1.94 14.92
CA SER A 99 -3.46 -2.44 14.26
C SER A 99 -2.16 -1.77 14.69
N LEU A 100 -2.21 -0.48 15.02
CA LEU A 100 -1.06 0.31 15.47
C LEU A 100 -0.93 0.38 17.00
N SER A 101 -1.91 -0.15 17.74
CA SER A 101 -1.93 -0.09 19.20
C SER A 101 -1.08 -1.19 19.82
N PRO A 102 -0.48 -0.94 21.01
CA PRO A 102 0.22 -1.97 21.79
C PRO A 102 -0.67 -3.15 22.20
N ALA A 103 -2.00 -2.96 22.21
CA ALA A 103 -2.94 -4.00 22.57
C ALA A 103 -2.95 -5.15 21.54
N VAL A 104 -2.68 -4.88 20.27
CA VAL A 104 -2.63 -5.93 19.22
C VAL A 104 -1.34 -6.75 19.30
N THR A 105 -0.24 -6.18 19.78
CA THR A 105 0.99 -6.95 20.03
C THR A 105 0.84 -7.87 21.25
N LEU A 106 0.13 -7.44 22.29
CA LEU A 106 -0.16 -8.28 23.48
C LEU A 106 -1.21 -9.38 23.23
N VAL A 107 -2.20 -9.11 22.36
CA VAL A 107 -3.21 -10.10 21.95
C VAL A 107 -2.66 -11.12 20.95
N ALA A 108 -1.58 -10.80 20.22
CA ALA A 108 -0.93 -11.78 19.34
C ALA A 108 -0.09 -12.81 20.11
N GLU A 109 0.49 -12.44 21.26
CA GLU A 109 1.24 -13.38 22.12
C GLU A 109 0.33 -14.30 22.94
N LYS A 110 -0.90 -13.86 23.28
CA LYS A 110 -1.92 -14.72 23.86
C LYS A 110 -2.85 -15.22 22.76
N ARG A 111 -2.69 -16.49 22.34
CA ARG A 111 -3.61 -17.27 21.49
C ARG A 111 -5.05 -17.32 22.07
N ALA A 112 -5.73 -16.20 22.11
CA ALA A 112 -7.12 -16.10 22.52
C ALA A 112 -7.85 -15.24 21.48
N PRO A 113 -8.94 -15.76 20.88
CA PRO A 113 -9.68 -15.01 19.88
C PRO A 113 -10.31 -13.81 20.60
N ALA A 114 -9.73 -12.63 20.42
CA ALA A 114 -10.38 -11.39 20.84
C ALA A 114 -11.76 -11.38 20.18
N LYS A 115 -12.83 -11.40 21.00
CA LYS A 115 -14.23 -11.31 20.55
C LYS A 115 -14.30 -10.25 19.47
N SER A 116 -14.46 -10.68 18.22
CA SER A 116 -14.40 -9.78 17.09
C SER A 116 -15.60 -8.84 17.19
N ARG A 117 -15.34 -7.57 17.53
CA ARG A 117 -16.23 -6.53 17.01
C ARG A 117 -16.20 -6.74 15.50
N LYS A 118 -17.36 -7.02 14.90
CA LYS A 118 -17.54 -7.18 13.45
C LYS A 118 -17.17 -5.88 12.74
N LEU A 119 -15.87 -5.61 12.64
CA LEU A 119 -15.27 -4.53 11.87
C LEU A 119 -15.23 -5.00 10.42
N SER A 120 -15.55 -4.09 9.49
CA SER A 120 -15.49 -4.38 8.05
C SER A 120 -14.05 -4.49 7.52
N VAL A 121 -13.06 -4.09 8.31
CA VAL A 121 -11.63 -4.11 7.95
C VAL A 121 -10.86 -4.99 8.94
N PRO A 122 -10.03 -5.94 8.48
CA PRO A 122 -9.27 -6.83 9.36
C PRO A 122 -8.21 -6.06 10.15
N VAL A 123 -8.00 -6.45 11.40
CA VAL A 123 -6.90 -5.94 12.24
C VAL A 123 -5.65 -6.76 11.93
N VAL A 124 -4.60 -6.09 11.46
CA VAL A 124 -3.33 -6.70 11.03
C VAL A 124 -2.18 -6.19 11.91
N ILE A 125 -1.21 -7.06 12.22
CA ILE A 125 0.05 -6.65 12.86
C ILE A 125 0.87 -5.88 11.82
N VAL A 126 1.06 -4.59 12.06
CA VAL A 126 1.80 -3.73 11.14
C VAL A 126 3.29 -3.89 11.42
N ARG A 127 4.07 -4.32 10.43
CA ARG A 127 5.54 -4.33 10.47
C ARG A 127 6.12 -3.40 9.41
N HIS A 128 5.44 -3.31 8.27
CA HIS A 128 5.72 -2.37 7.20
C HIS A 128 4.52 -1.44 6.96
N PRO A 129 4.72 -0.18 6.53
CA PRO A 129 3.64 0.68 6.05
C PRO A 129 2.76 0.03 4.96
N TYR A 130 3.30 -0.91 4.18
CA TYR A 130 2.51 -1.64 3.17
C TYR A 130 1.38 -2.50 3.73
N HIS A 131 1.43 -2.90 5.00
CA HIS A 131 0.28 -3.58 5.63
C HIS A 131 -0.94 -2.66 5.72
N LEU A 132 -0.71 -1.34 5.71
CA LEU A 132 -1.73 -0.29 5.73
C LEU A 132 -2.01 0.28 4.34
N ARG A 133 -1.58 -0.41 3.27
CA ARG A 133 -1.78 0.03 1.87
C ARG A 133 -3.23 0.39 1.55
N HIS A 134 -4.18 -0.37 2.07
CA HIS A 134 -5.60 -0.11 1.87
C HIS A 134 -6.06 1.26 2.42
N VAL A 135 -5.39 1.76 3.48
CA VAL A 135 -5.62 3.11 4.03
C VAL A 135 -5.03 4.16 3.09
N PHE A 136 -3.79 3.94 2.63
CA PHE A 136 -3.08 4.83 1.72
C PHE A 136 -3.77 4.98 0.36
N GLU A 137 -4.29 3.90 -0.21
CA GLU A 137 -5.05 3.93 -1.48
C GLU A 137 -6.39 4.65 -1.32
N MET A 138 -6.98 4.64 -0.13
CA MET A 138 -8.29 5.22 0.12
C MET A 138 -8.23 6.73 0.40
N LEU A 139 -7.14 7.23 1.00
CA LEU A 139 -6.98 8.65 1.36
C LEU A 139 -7.29 9.66 0.23
N PRO A 140 -6.79 9.51 -1.01
CA PRO A 140 -7.06 10.45 -2.09
C PRO A 140 -8.52 10.44 -2.55
N THR A 141 -9.22 9.31 -2.35
CA THR A 141 -10.62 9.12 -2.79
C THR A 141 -11.66 9.68 -1.82
N ILE A 142 -11.23 10.18 -0.65
CA ILE A 142 -12.16 10.68 0.37
C ILE A 142 -12.66 12.08 -0.03
N PRO A 143 -13.98 12.27 -0.20
CA PRO A 143 -14.56 13.56 -0.55
C PRO A 143 -14.37 14.58 0.57
N ASP A 144 -14.35 15.87 0.22
CA ASP A 144 -14.13 16.95 1.19
C ASP A 144 -15.23 17.05 2.26
N ALA A 145 -16.44 16.55 2.00
CA ALA A 145 -17.50 16.41 3.00
C ALA A 145 -17.09 15.54 4.20
N LEU A 146 -16.09 14.65 4.04
CA LEU A 146 -15.54 13.77 5.06
C LEU A 146 -14.11 14.19 5.47
N ALA A 147 -13.83 15.50 5.40
CA ALA A 147 -12.52 16.05 5.69
C ALA A 147 -12.02 15.76 7.12
N ALA A 148 -12.91 15.64 8.11
CA ALA A 148 -12.52 15.33 9.49
C ALA A 148 -11.93 13.92 9.61
N GLU A 149 -12.58 12.94 9.00
CA GLU A 149 -12.14 11.55 8.91
C GLU A 149 -10.85 11.42 8.08
N ARG A 150 -10.78 12.12 6.94
CA ARG A 150 -9.56 12.19 6.12
C ARG A 150 -8.37 12.71 6.92
N ARG A 151 -8.52 13.86 7.59
CA ARG A 151 -7.46 14.47 8.42
C ARG A 151 -7.03 13.56 9.57
N PHE A 152 -7.96 12.82 10.17
CA PHE A 152 -7.63 11.88 11.23
C PHE A 152 -6.83 10.67 10.71
N LEU A 153 -7.21 10.11 9.57
CA LEU A 153 -6.44 9.04 8.92
C LEU A 153 -5.05 9.53 8.49
N GLU A 154 -4.94 10.71 7.90
CA GLU A 154 -3.65 11.33 7.57
C GLU A 154 -2.76 11.48 8.83
N LEU A 155 -3.33 11.92 9.95
CA LEU A 155 -2.62 12.04 11.23
C LEU A 155 -2.11 10.68 11.73
N LEU A 156 -2.95 9.65 11.68
CA LEU A 156 -2.56 8.29 12.07
C LEU A 156 -1.43 7.76 11.19
N MET A 157 -1.56 7.92 9.86
CA MET A 157 -0.55 7.47 8.90
C MET A 157 0.76 8.22 9.08
N THR A 158 0.71 9.54 9.31
CA THR A 158 1.89 10.34 9.60
C THR A 158 2.63 9.82 10.84
N ARG A 159 1.90 9.48 11.91
CA ARG A 159 2.50 8.92 13.13
C ARG A 159 3.09 7.53 12.91
N ALA A 160 2.39 6.67 12.17
CA ALA A 160 2.89 5.35 11.80
C ALA A 160 4.19 5.46 10.98
N LEU A 161 4.22 6.33 9.97
CA LEU A 161 5.40 6.55 9.13
C LEU A 161 6.58 7.15 9.91
N LYS A 162 6.33 8.05 10.87
CA LYS A 162 7.38 8.57 11.75
C LYS A 162 8.01 7.45 12.60
N ARG A 163 7.17 6.62 13.24
CA ARG A 163 7.66 5.48 14.03
C ARG A 163 8.40 4.46 13.18
N TYR A 164 7.95 4.22 11.95
CA TYR A 164 8.65 3.33 11.03
C TYR A 164 10.02 3.88 10.65
N GLY A 165 10.12 5.18 10.37
CA GLY A 165 11.40 5.83 10.10
C GLY A 165 12.37 5.78 11.28
N GLU A 166 11.87 5.95 12.51
CA GLU A 166 12.68 5.78 13.74
C GLU A 166 13.20 4.34 13.87
N GLN A 167 12.32 3.34 13.72
CA GLN A 167 12.67 1.93 13.78
C GLN A 167 13.70 1.55 12.69
N MET A 168 13.51 2.03 11.46
CA MET A 168 14.45 1.79 10.37
C MET A 168 15.80 2.48 10.57
N THR A 169 15.80 3.66 11.18
CA THR A 169 17.05 4.35 11.53
C THR A 169 17.86 3.52 12.53
N LEU A 170 17.20 2.91 13.51
CA LEU A 170 17.84 2.03 14.48
C LEU A 170 18.37 0.73 13.84
N ILE A 171 17.58 0.10 12.96
CA ILE A 171 17.97 -1.17 12.32
C ILE A 171 19.11 -0.96 11.31
N LYS A 172 19.05 0.11 10.51
CA LYS A 172 20.08 0.41 9.49
C LYS A 172 21.34 1.06 10.09
N GLY A 173 21.26 1.57 11.32
CA GLY A 173 22.34 2.36 11.93
C GLY A 173 22.62 3.70 11.26
N SER A 174 21.74 4.16 10.36
CA SER A 174 21.87 5.41 9.61
C SER A 174 20.51 6.09 9.43
N ALA A 175 20.52 7.41 9.21
CA ALA A 175 19.29 8.19 9.09
C ALA A 175 18.41 7.69 7.93
N PHE A 176 17.22 7.19 8.26
CA PHE A 176 16.29 6.70 7.26
C PHE A 176 15.43 7.84 6.69
N SER A 177 15.47 8.00 5.36
CA SER A 177 14.64 8.94 4.61
C SER A 177 13.84 8.23 3.53
N PHE A 178 12.53 8.48 3.50
CA PHE A 178 11.65 7.94 2.47
C PHE A 178 11.95 8.53 1.10
N GLU A 179 12.40 9.79 1.04
CA GLU A 179 12.89 10.41 -0.19
C GLU A 179 14.06 9.62 -0.79
N HIS A 180 15.06 9.30 0.03
CA HIS A 180 16.23 8.57 -0.43
C HIS A 180 15.85 7.20 -0.98
N GLU A 181 15.04 6.43 -0.24
CA GLU A 181 14.53 5.13 -0.72
C GLU A 181 13.75 5.27 -2.02
N ALA A 182 12.82 6.22 -2.11
CA ALA A 182 12.03 6.45 -3.32
C ALA A 182 12.93 6.69 -4.54
N ARG A 183 13.95 7.52 -4.36
CA ARG A 183 14.93 7.86 -5.39
C ARG A 183 15.71 6.63 -5.86
N GLU A 184 16.26 5.85 -4.94
CA GLU A 184 17.02 4.64 -5.26
C GLU A 184 16.15 3.64 -6.05
N TYR A 185 14.90 3.42 -5.64
CA TYR A 185 13.97 2.57 -6.37
C TYR A 185 13.62 3.10 -7.77
N PHE A 186 13.43 4.42 -7.93
CA PHE A 186 13.20 5.01 -9.25
C PHE A 186 14.39 4.85 -10.19
N PHE A 187 15.62 5.07 -9.69
CA PHE A 187 16.83 4.88 -10.50
C PHE A 187 17.09 3.41 -10.82
N ALA A 188 16.85 2.49 -9.86
CA ALA A 188 16.95 1.06 -10.09
C ALA A 188 15.99 0.62 -11.22
N GLY A 189 14.72 1.04 -11.14
CA GLY A 189 13.74 0.77 -12.19
C GLY A 189 14.15 1.34 -13.55
N PHE A 190 14.64 2.59 -13.59
CA PHE A 190 15.11 3.22 -14.84
C PHE A 190 16.35 2.55 -15.44
N ARG A 191 17.27 2.07 -14.60
CA ARG A 191 18.45 1.31 -15.06
C ARG A 191 18.03 -0.01 -15.71
N LEU A 192 17.09 -0.73 -15.10
CA LEU A 192 16.52 -1.96 -15.65
C LEU A 192 15.72 -1.69 -16.94
N GLU A 193 14.95 -0.59 -16.98
CA GLU A 193 14.21 -0.17 -18.18
C GLU A 193 15.13 0.02 -19.38
N LYS A 194 16.32 0.62 -19.20
CA LYS A 194 17.31 0.76 -20.29
C LYS A 194 17.83 -0.58 -20.82
N GLN A 195 17.86 -1.59 -19.97
CA GLN A 195 18.40 -2.91 -20.30
C GLN A 195 17.37 -3.81 -20.97
N ILE A 196 16.07 -3.52 -20.83
CA ILE A 196 15.00 -4.38 -21.35
C ILE A 196 15.05 -4.59 -22.87
N LYS A 197 15.52 -3.58 -23.62
CA LYS A 197 15.65 -3.66 -25.09
C LYS A 197 16.67 -4.70 -25.54
N LYS A 198 17.56 -5.15 -24.65
CA LYS A 198 18.58 -6.16 -24.93
C LYS A 198 18.11 -7.58 -24.60
N VAL A 199 16.95 -7.72 -23.97
CA VAL A 199 16.41 -9.02 -23.52
C VAL A 199 15.51 -9.57 -24.62
N ASN A 200 16.00 -10.63 -25.28
CA ASN A 200 15.29 -11.25 -26.42
C ASN A 200 14.40 -12.43 -26.00
N SER A 201 14.67 -13.04 -24.83
CA SER A 201 13.86 -14.14 -24.32
C SER A 201 12.55 -13.62 -23.71
N PRO A 202 11.38 -14.19 -24.07
CA PRO A 202 10.09 -13.76 -23.54
C PRO A 202 9.98 -13.98 -22.02
N ASP A 203 10.54 -15.06 -21.51
CA ASP A 203 10.54 -15.40 -20.09
C ASP A 203 11.41 -14.45 -19.26
N GLU A 204 12.60 -14.13 -19.77
CA GLU A 204 13.49 -13.15 -19.14
C GLU A 204 12.89 -11.75 -19.22
N ARG A 205 12.21 -11.42 -20.33
CA ARG A 205 11.52 -10.14 -20.50
C ARG A 205 10.37 -10.00 -19.51
N PHE A 206 9.59 -11.05 -19.29
CA PHE A 206 8.53 -11.08 -18.27
C PHE A 206 9.11 -10.86 -16.86
N ALA A 207 10.18 -11.57 -16.49
CA ALA A 207 10.84 -11.42 -15.21
C ALA A 207 11.45 -10.02 -15.03
N ALA A 208 12.07 -9.48 -16.07
CA ALA A 208 12.63 -8.12 -16.08
C ALA A 208 11.52 -7.06 -15.91
N LEU A 209 10.39 -7.21 -16.60
CA LEU A 209 9.23 -6.32 -16.44
C LEU A 209 8.65 -6.38 -15.04
N GLN A 210 8.56 -7.57 -14.45
CA GLN A 210 8.12 -7.73 -13.07
C GLN A 210 9.08 -7.01 -12.10
N ALA A 211 10.40 -7.11 -12.32
CA ALA A 211 11.41 -6.43 -11.51
C ALA A 211 11.34 -4.89 -11.63
N ILE A 212 11.16 -4.38 -12.87
CA ILE A 212 10.98 -2.95 -13.13
C ILE A 212 9.70 -2.44 -12.44
N HIS A 213 8.58 -3.14 -12.65
CA HIS A 213 7.31 -2.79 -12.02
C HIS A 213 7.42 -2.80 -10.50
N THR A 214 8.09 -3.79 -9.92
CA THR A 214 8.28 -3.89 -8.47
C THR A 214 9.11 -2.71 -7.95
N SER A 215 10.20 -2.35 -8.64
CA SER A 215 11.01 -1.18 -8.29
C SER A 215 10.18 0.10 -8.33
N TYR A 216 9.46 0.36 -9.42
CA TYR A 216 8.61 1.53 -9.54
C TYR A 216 7.45 1.54 -8.57
N PHE A 217 6.86 0.38 -8.29
CA PHE A 217 5.82 0.23 -7.28
C PHE A 217 6.34 0.65 -5.90
N HIS A 218 7.52 0.19 -5.50
CA HIS A 218 8.12 0.58 -4.22
C HIS A 218 8.47 2.07 -4.19
N GLY A 219 9.12 2.58 -5.23
CA GLY A 219 9.46 4.00 -5.36
C GLY A 219 8.23 4.92 -5.27
N ARG A 220 7.14 4.54 -5.96
CA ARG A 220 5.86 5.24 -5.92
C ARG A 220 5.30 5.36 -4.49
N ASN A 221 5.30 4.25 -3.75
CA ASN A 221 4.77 4.25 -2.39
C ASN A 221 5.69 5.01 -1.42
N TYR A 222 7.01 4.88 -1.55
CA TYR A 222 7.95 5.60 -0.70
C TYR A 222 7.90 7.11 -0.94
N TYR A 223 7.72 7.55 -2.20
CA TYR A 223 7.48 8.96 -2.50
C TYR A 223 6.20 9.45 -1.82
N TYR A 224 5.12 8.67 -1.90
CA TYR A 224 3.87 9.03 -1.20
C TYR A 224 4.05 9.09 0.32
N PHE A 225 4.81 8.17 0.91
CA PHE A 225 5.14 8.19 2.34
C PHE A 225 5.96 9.41 2.74
N ALA A 226 6.92 9.83 1.90
CA ALA A 226 7.70 11.04 2.13
C ALA A 226 6.81 12.29 2.17
N LEU A 227 5.84 12.38 1.24
CA LEU A 227 4.85 13.47 1.21
C LEU A 227 3.95 13.47 2.45
N LEU A 228 3.44 12.31 2.86
CA LEU A 228 2.59 12.19 4.06
C LEU A 228 3.35 12.50 5.35
N ARG A 229 4.61 12.07 5.47
CA ARG A 229 5.49 12.43 6.60
C ARG A 229 5.91 13.89 6.58
N ARG A 230 5.70 14.59 5.45
CA ARG A 230 6.14 15.97 5.19
C ARG A 230 7.65 16.10 5.31
N GLU A 231 8.39 15.15 4.75
CA GLU A 231 9.85 15.25 4.65
C GLU A 231 10.26 16.47 3.81
N LYS A 232 11.42 17.05 4.11
CA LYS A 232 11.99 18.15 3.33
C LYS A 232 12.65 17.57 2.08
N LEU A 233 11.88 17.51 1.00
CA LEU A 233 12.35 16.99 -0.28
C LEU A 233 13.40 17.92 -0.92
N ALA A 234 14.48 17.35 -1.43
CA ALA A 234 15.48 18.10 -2.18
C ALA A 234 14.97 18.38 -3.61
N PRO A 235 14.93 19.66 -4.05
CA PRO A 235 14.39 20.03 -5.35
C PRO A 235 15.21 19.48 -6.53
N ASP A 236 16.48 19.13 -6.30
CA ASP A 236 17.39 18.59 -7.31
C ASP A 236 17.09 17.15 -7.69
N ASN A 237 16.51 16.38 -6.77
CA ASN A 237 16.15 14.98 -7.03
C ASN A 237 15.00 14.84 -8.04
N LYS A 238 14.23 15.92 -8.29
CA LYS A 238 13.09 15.96 -9.23
C LYS A 238 12.15 14.75 -9.06
N LEU A 239 11.88 14.35 -7.81
CA LEU A 239 11.15 13.13 -7.48
C LEU A 239 9.77 13.04 -8.14
N PHE A 240 9.05 14.16 -8.24
CA PHE A 240 7.77 14.19 -8.95
C PHE A 240 7.88 13.76 -10.42
N MET A 241 8.95 14.17 -11.12
CA MET A 241 9.18 13.81 -12.52
C MET A 241 9.49 12.31 -12.64
N LEU A 242 10.30 11.77 -11.73
CA LEU A 242 10.59 10.34 -11.65
C LEU A 242 9.33 9.52 -11.34
N TYR A 243 8.50 10.02 -10.41
CA TYR A 243 7.21 9.44 -10.06
C TYR A 243 6.27 9.39 -11.27
N ALA A 244 6.08 10.51 -11.97
CA ALA A 244 5.18 10.58 -13.12
C ALA A 244 5.63 9.66 -14.25
N ARG A 245 6.94 9.62 -14.54
CA ARG A 245 7.53 8.67 -15.50
C ARG A 245 7.25 7.22 -15.09
N ALA A 246 7.49 6.88 -13.81
CA ALA A 246 7.30 5.54 -13.30
C ALA A 246 5.82 5.10 -13.42
N VAL A 247 4.88 5.97 -13.06
CA VAL A 247 3.43 5.71 -13.21
C VAL A 247 3.07 5.50 -14.68
N TYR A 248 3.57 6.35 -15.57
CA TYR A 248 3.33 6.22 -17.00
C TYR A 248 3.87 4.89 -17.55
N PHE A 249 5.09 4.50 -17.16
CA PHE A 249 5.67 3.22 -17.55
C PHE A 249 4.88 2.03 -17.02
N MET A 250 4.50 2.05 -15.74
CA MET A 250 3.70 0.97 -15.14
C MET A 250 2.37 0.77 -15.85
N ALA A 251 1.74 1.85 -16.33
CA ALA A 251 0.50 1.77 -17.10
C ALA A 251 0.67 1.19 -18.51
N ARG A 252 1.90 1.04 -19.01
CA ARG A 252 2.21 0.36 -20.28
C ARG A 252 2.35 -1.15 -20.13
N ILE A 253 2.44 -1.66 -18.91
CA ILE A 253 2.57 -3.10 -18.67
C ILE A 253 1.18 -3.69 -18.62
N ASP A 254 0.88 -4.60 -19.54
CA ASP A 254 -0.40 -5.29 -19.57
C ASP A 254 -0.43 -6.50 -18.63
N TRP A 255 -1.61 -7.05 -18.35
CA TRP A 255 -1.80 -8.18 -17.42
C TRP A 255 -1.07 -9.47 -17.81
N ASN A 256 -0.79 -9.63 -19.10
CA ASN A 256 0.00 -10.72 -19.66
C ASN A 256 1.53 -10.51 -19.51
N GLY A 257 1.96 -9.37 -18.96
CA GLY A 257 3.37 -9.01 -18.81
C GLY A 257 4.02 -8.55 -20.11
N GLU A 258 3.24 -8.13 -21.11
CA GLU A 258 3.74 -7.46 -22.31
C GLU A 258 3.85 -5.95 -22.10
N LEU A 259 4.80 -5.33 -22.80
CA LEU A 259 5.00 -3.89 -22.78
C LEU A 259 4.31 -3.26 -24.00
N LEU A 260 3.25 -2.51 -23.75
CA LEU A 260 2.51 -1.76 -24.75
C LEU A 260 3.30 -0.52 -25.22
N ASP A 261 3.07 -0.11 -26.46
CA ASP A 261 3.63 1.13 -27.01
C ASP A 261 3.03 2.38 -26.33
N LYS A 262 1.74 2.32 -26.03
CA LYS A 262 0.98 3.38 -25.34
C LYS A 262 0.46 2.85 -24.00
N PRO A 263 0.39 3.70 -22.96
CA PRO A 263 -0.16 3.31 -21.67
C PRO A 263 -1.65 2.99 -21.80
N ASN A 264 -2.12 2.04 -20.99
CA ASN A 264 -3.54 1.75 -20.85
C ASN A 264 -4.24 2.93 -20.14
N PRO A 265 -5.20 3.63 -20.79
CA PRO A 265 -5.87 4.79 -20.19
C PRO A 265 -6.61 4.45 -18.90
N ARG A 266 -7.06 3.20 -18.71
CA ARG A 266 -7.75 2.77 -17.49
C ARG A 266 -6.83 2.59 -16.30
N MET A 267 -5.53 2.38 -16.55
CA MET A 267 -4.51 2.20 -15.51
C MET A 267 -3.81 3.51 -15.15
N LEU A 268 -3.91 4.53 -16.00
CA LEU A 268 -3.40 5.86 -15.71
C LEU A 268 -4.27 6.54 -14.64
N PRO A 269 -3.65 7.17 -13.63
CA PRO A 269 -4.37 8.08 -12.75
C PRO A 269 -4.88 9.29 -13.55
N ARG A 270 -5.94 9.93 -13.06
CA ARG A 270 -6.45 11.15 -13.67
C ARG A 270 -5.49 12.31 -13.41
N ARG A 271 -5.59 13.36 -14.23
CA ARG A 271 -4.81 14.58 -14.03
C ARG A 271 -5.03 15.18 -12.64
N ASP A 272 -6.25 15.15 -12.13
CA ASP A 272 -6.59 15.66 -10.80
C ASP A 272 -5.88 14.85 -9.68
N ASP A 273 -5.75 13.52 -9.86
CA ASP A 273 -4.99 12.68 -8.94
C ASP A 273 -3.50 13.02 -8.98
N MET A 274 -2.95 13.39 -10.14
CA MET A 274 -1.55 13.82 -10.26
C MET A 274 -1.33 15.20 -9.63
N MET A 275 -2.29 16.12 -9.78
CA MET A 275 -2.27 17.44 -9.16
C MET A 275 -2.23 17.36 -7.62
N PHE A 276 -2.92 16.39 -7.03
CA PHE A 276 -2.84 16.11 -5.60
C PHE A 276 -1.40 15.92 -5.09
N PHE A 277 -0.52 15.29 -5.89
CA PHE A 277 0.89 15.11 -5.53
C PHE A 277 1.68 16.41 -5.72
N VAL A 278 1.44 17.12 -6.83
CA VAL A 278 2.07 18.42 -7.11
C VAL A 278 1.81 19.41 -5.98
N GLU A 279 0.56 19.53 -5.52
CA GLU A 279 0.17 20.47 -4.47
C GLU A 279 0.76 20.13 -3.09
N ARG A 280 1.00 18.84 -2.82
CA ARG A 280 1.59 18.37 -1.56
C ARG A 280 3.10 18.40 -1.55
N ASP A 281 3.74 18.33 -2.72
CA ASP A 281 5.19 18.41 -2.84
C ASP A 281 5.66 19.86 -2.79
N LYS A 282 6.05 20.32 -1.59
CA LYS A 282 6.52 21.69 -1.39
C LYS A 282 7.69 22.06 -2.29
N SER A 283 8.60 21.11 -2.60
CA SER A 283 9.76 21.38 -3.43
C SER A 283 9.36 21.68 -4.88
N VAL A 284 8.33 20.98 -5.37
CA VAL A 284 7.72 21.23 -6.67
C VAL A 284 7.00 22.58 -6.65
N VAL A 285 6.14 22.84 -5.66
CA VAL A 285 5.38 24.10 -5.58
C VAL A 285 6.31 25.32 -5.53
N THR A 286 7.38 25.27 -4.74
CA THR A 286 8.33 26.38 -4.64
C THR A 286 9.03 26.62 -5.97
N ARG A 287 9.52 25.55 -6.61
CA ARG A 287 10.25 25.66 -7.87
C ARG A 287 9.35 26.08 -9.03
N TYR A 288 8.12 25.56 -9.07
CA TYR A 288 7.11 25.89 -10.06
C TYR A 288 6.77 27.39 -10.09
N ARG A 289 6.87 28.08 -8.94
CA ARG A 289 6.66 29.53 -8.84
C ARG A 289 7.84 30.37 -9.32
N THR A 290 9.05 29.81 -9.30
CA THR A 290 10.29 30.56 -9.52
C THR A 290 10.98 30.24 -10.85
N ASP A 291 10.69 29.09 -11.46
CA ASP A 291 11.40 28.54 -12.63
C ASP A 291 10.39 28.25 -13.76
N GLN A 292 10.40 29.10 -14.80
CA GLN A 292 9.46 28.99 -15.94
C GLN A 292 9.69 27.73 -16.78
N ASP A 293 10.93 27.25 -16.90
CA ASP A 293 11.23 26.04 -17.66
C ASP A 293 10.74 24.81 -16.90
N PHE A 294 10.92 24.79 -15.57
CA PHE A 294 10.32 23.76 -14.73
C PHE A 294 8.78 23.80 -14.77
N GLN A 295 8.19 24.99 -14.83
CA GLN A 295 6.74 25.16 -15.00
C GLN A 295 6.24 24.47 -16.28
N ARG A 296 6.92 24.71 -17.41
CA ARG A 296 6.61 24.07 -18.70
C ARG A 296 6.77 22.55 -18.64
N GLN A 297 7.83 22.06 -17.98
CA GLN A 297 8.06 20.62 -17.80
C GLN A 297 6.94 19.96 -17.00
N VAL A 298 6.54 20.54 -15.87
CA VAL A 298 5.46 20.00 -15.03
C VAL A 298 4.14 20.00 -15.81
N LYS A 299 3.83 21.10 -16.53
CA LYS A 299 2.63 21.18 -17.35
C LYS A 299 2.59 20.09 -18.44
N SER A 300 3.69 19.93 -19.18
CA SER A 300 3.82 18.89 -20.20
C SER A 300 3.65 17.47 -19.64
N VAL A 301 4.19 17.21 -18.45
CA VAL A 301 4.00 15.92 -17.76
C VAL A 301 2.53 15.71 -17.38
N LEU A 302 1.85 16.71 -16.83
CA LEU A 302 0.45 16.61 -16.44
C LEU A 302 -0.50 16.44 -17.64
N GLU A 303 -0.15 17.00 -18.80
CA GLU A 303 -0.89 16.83 -20.05
C GLU A 303 -0.85 15.38 -20.56
N ALA A 304 0.17 14.60 -20.20
CA ALA A 304 0.27 13.19 -20.55
C ALA A 304 -0.75 12.29 -19.81
N PHE A 305 -1.43 12.82 -18.78
CA PHE A 305 -2.47 12.13 -18.03
C PHE A 305 -3.87 12.59 -18.48
N PRO A 306 -4.86 11.67 -18.51
CA PRO A 306 -6.21 11.97 -18.96
C PRO A 306 -6.87 13.04 -18.07
N ALA A 307 -7.58 13.98 -18.71
CA ALA A 307 -8.44 14.93 -18.02
C ALA A 307 -9.66 14.21 -17.40
N SER A 308 -10.27 14.85 -16.39
CA SER A 308 -11.45 14.35 -15.67
C SER A 308 -12.66 14.14 -16.56
#